data_AF-A0A0G4MRE3-F1
#
_entry.id   AF-A0A0G4MRE3-F1
#
_cell.length_a   1.000
_cell.length_b   1.000
_cell.length_c   1.000
_cell.angle_alpha   90.00
_cell.angle_beta   90.00
_cell.angle_gamma   90.00
#
_symmetry.space_group_name_H-M   'P 1'
#
loop_
_entity.id
_entity.type
_entity.pdbx_description
1 polymer ?
#
loop_
_entity_poly.entity_id
_entity_poly.type
_entity_poly.pdbx_seq_one_letter_code
_entity_poly.pdbx_strand_id
1 'polypeptide(L)'
;MLRSPGLYQVGAEYEDDEALEQKRVDLIHSAASVLRKSNLVKYDEKTGKLQATELGRIASHYYITHGSMETYNNLIQPSITTIELFRVFSL
;
A
#
# COMPACT_ATOMS: atom_id res chain seq x y z
N MET A 1 -20.35 -0.96 0.58
CA MET A 1 -20.35 -1.43 1.98
C MET A 1 -21.66 -1.10 2.68
N LEU A 2 -22.05 0.17 2.89
CA LEU A 2 -23.29 0.53 3.62
C LEU A 2 -24.59 -0.13 3.10
N ARG A 3 -24.81 -0.17 1.78
CA ARG A 3 -26.04 -0.79 1.20
C ARG A 3 -26.04 -2.32 1.21
N SER A 4 -24.87 -2.95 1.30
CA SER A 4 -24.73 -4.40 1.16
C SER A 4 -23.51 -4.88 1.96
N PRO A 5 -23.54 -4.79 3.30
CA PRO A 5 -22.38 -5.07 4.15
C PRO A 5 -21.88 -6.51 3.99
N GLY A 6 -22.81 -7.49 3.93
CA GLY A 6 -22.46 -8.91 3.76
C GLY A 6 -21.72 -9.22 2.45
N LEU A 7 -22.07 -8.55 1.34
CA LEU A 7 -21.38 -8.75 0.05
C LEU A 7 -19.92 -8.29 0.10
N TYR A 8 -19.63 -7.25 0.89
CA TYR A 8 -18.30 -6.69 1.06
C TYR A 8 -17.56 -7.23 2.29
N GLN A 9 -18.07 -8.31 2.89
CA GLN A 9 -17.47 -8.95 4.06
C GLN A 9 -17.23 -7.96 5.20
N VAL A 10 -18.18 -7.06 5.43
CA VAL A 10 -18.22 -6.24 6.65
C VAL A 10 -18.64 -7.18 7.79
N GLY A 11 -17.75 -7.40 8.76
CA GLY A 11 -17.99 -8.30 9.88
C GLY A 11 -19.10 -7.80 10.80
N ALA A 12 -19.66 -8.71 11.61
CA ALA A 12 -20.66 -8.38 12.62
C ALA A 12 -20.12 -7.45 13.72
N GLU A 13 -18.80 -7.36 13.87
CA GLU A 13 -18.10 -6.43 14.77
C GLU A 13 -18.33 -4.94 14.45
N TYR A 14 -18.94 -4.61 13.31
CA TYR A 14 -19.26 -3.24 12.88
C TYR A 14 -20.78 -2.98 12.83
N GLU A 15 -21.61 -3.79 13.47
CA GLU A 15 -23.08 -3.61 13.45
C GLU A 15 -23.52 -2.27 14.08
N ASP A 16 -22.85 -1.83 15.14
CA ASP A 16 -23.13 -0.56 15.82
C ASP A 16 -22.46 0.67 15.12
N ASP A 17 -21.73 0.45 14.03
CA ASP A 17 -21.02 1.49 13.28
C ASP A 17 -21.82 1.91 12.04
N GLU A 18 -22.83 2.77 12.25
CA GLU A 18 -23.76 3.24 11.20
C GLU A 18 -23.03 3.84 9.99
N ALA A 19 -21.92 4.52 10.24
CA ALA A 19 -21.12 5.17 9.20
C ALA A 19 -20.01 4.29 8.65
N LEU A 20 -19.73 3.11 9.23
CA LEU A 20 -18.54 2.29 8.97
C LEU A 20 -17.22 3.05 9.17
N GLU A 21 -17.16 3.93 10.16
CA GLU A 21 -15.96 4.66 10.52
C GLU A 21 -14.83 3.74 10.98
N GLN A 22 -15.10 2.86 11.94
CA GLN A 22 -14.11 1.92 12.45
C GLN A 22 -13.64 0.97 11.34
N LYS A 23 -14.57 0.49 10.49
CA LYS A 23 -14.20 -0.34 9.34
C LYS A 23 -13.26 0.40 8.39
N ARG A 24 -13.49 1.68 8.12
CA ARG A 24 -12.59 2.49 7.27
C ARG A 24 -11.23 2.68 7.93
N VAL A 25 -11.18 2.94 9.23
CA VAL A 25 -9.92 3.07 9.98
C VAL A 25 -9.10 1.78 9.85
N ASP A 26 -9.72 0.62 10.05
CA ASP A 26 -9.03 -0.68 9.97
C ASP A 26 -8.51 -0.98 8.56
N LEU A 27 -9.31 -0.66 7.53
CA LEU A 27 -8.90 -0.81 6.13
C LEU A 27 -7.74 0.13 5.78
N ILE A 28 -7.83 1.41 6.17
CA ILE A 28 -6.79 2.41 5.93
C ILE A 28 -5.51 2.03 6.67
N HIS A 29 -5.60 1.60 7.93
CA HIS A 29 -4.45 1.17 8.73
C HIS A 29 -3.76 -0.06 8.12
N SER A 30 -4.54 -1.05 7.67
CA SER A 30 -4.02 -2.23 7.00
C SER A 30 -3.29 -1.86 5.70
N ALA A 31 -3.91 -1.03 4.86
CA ALA A 31 -3.30 -0.56 3.62
C ALA A 31 -2.04 0.29 3.87
N ALA A 32 -2.09 1.20 4.83
CA ALA A 32 -0.96 2.03 5.23
C ALA A 32 0.22 1.20 5.73
N SER A 33 -0.04 0.12 6.48
CA SER A 33 0.98 -0.82 6.94
C SER A 33 1.67 -1.54 5.77
N VAL A 34 0.94 -1.93 4.73
CA VAL A 34 1.52 -2.54 3.53
C VAL A 34 2.35 -1.52 2.74
N LEU A 35 1.86 -0.29 2.57
CA LEU A 35 2.59 0.79 1.90
C LEU A 35 3.86 1.19 2.66
N ARG A 36 3.82 1.17 4.00
CA ARG A 36 4.98 1.39 4.87
C ARG A 36 6.03 0.31 4.66
N LYS A 37 5.62 -0.97 4.64
CA LYS A 37 6.52 -2.10 4.40
C LYS A 37 7.21 -2.01 3.03
N SER A 38 6.50 -1.52 2.02
CA SER A 38 7.00 -1.32 0.65
C SER A 38 7.81 -0.03 0.47
N ASN A 39 8.10 0.72 1.53
CA ASN A 39 8.81 2.02 1.52
C ASN A 39 8.14 3.13 0.67
N LEU A 40 6.83 3.01 0.38
CA LEU A 40 6.10 4.01 -0.42
C LEU A 40 5.59 5.18 0.42
N VAL A 41 5.34 4.96 1.71
CA VAL A 41 4.91 5.99 2.65
C VAL A 41 5.65 5.84 3.97
N LYS A 42 5.88 6.96 4.65
CA LYS A 42 6.19 6.98 6.08
C LYS A 42 4.87 7.05 6.83
N TYR A 43 4.55 5.99 7.55
CA TYR A 43 3.34 5.88 8.35
C TYR A 43 3.70 5.77 9.83
N ASP A 44 3.18 6.68 10.65
CA ASP A 44 3.25 6.62 12.11
C ASP A 44 1.96 6.02 12.66
N GLU A 45 2.06 4.78 13.16
CA GLU A 45 0.93 4.00 13.68
C GLU A 45 0.29 4.64 14.93
N LYS A 46 1.03 5.43 15.70
CA LYS A 46 0.51 6.07 16.92
C LYS A 46 -0.27 7.34 16.61
N THR A 47 0.22 8.14 15.67
CA THR A 47 -0.39 9.44 15.33
C THR A 47 -1.30 9.39 14.12
N GLY A 48 -1.26 8.30 13.34
CA GLY A 48 -1.98 8.16 12.08
C GLY A 48 -1.41 9.00 10.93
N LYS A 49 -0.27 9.70 11.14
CA LYS A 49 0.30 10.58 10.12
C LYS A 49 0.91 9.78 8.97
N LEU A 50 0.61 10.23 7.75
CA LEU A 50 1.12 9.69 6.50
C LEU A 50 1.92 10.75 5.76
N GLN A 51 3.11 10.38 5.29
CA GLN A 51 3.94 11.20 4.41
C GLN A 51 4.39 10.37 3.21
N ALA A 52 4.19 10.87 2.00
CA ALA A 52 4.66 10.21 0.79
C ALA A 52 6.20 10.21 0.72
N THR A 53 6.77 9.12 0.21
CA THR A 53 8.20 9.07 -0.18
C THR A 53 8.35 9.36 -1.67
N GLU A 54 9.58 9.60 -2.13
CA GLU A 54 9.83 9.75 -3.58
C GLU A 54 9.51 8.46 -4.34
N LEU A 55 9.74 7.27 -3.75
CA LEU A 55 9.28 6.01 -4.33
C LEU A 55 7.76 5.98 -4.47
N GLY A 56 7.01 6.41 -3.44
CA GLY A 56 5.56 6.52 -3.50
C GLY A 56 5.08 7.48 -4.59
N ARG A 57 5.78 8.58 -4.82
CA ARG A 57 5.47 9.54 -5.88
C ARG A 57 5.70 8.93 -7.27
N ILE A 58 6.82 8.25 -7.48
CA ILE A 58 7.11 7.53 -8.73
C ILE A 58 6.03 6.47 -8.97
N ALA A 59 5.70 5.66 -7.96
CA ALA A 59 4.66 4.64 -8.05
C ALA A 59 3.31 5.22 -8.52
N SER A 60 2.90 6.35 -7.91
CA SER A 60 1.64 7.04 -8.24
C SER A 60 1.65 7.64 -9.64
N HIS A 61 2.75 8.31 -10.04
CA HIS A 61 2.85 8.93 -11.37
C HIS A 61 2.84 7.93 -12.52
N TYR A 62 3.37 6.74 -12.31
CA TYR A 62 3.50 5.71 -13.35
C TYR A 62 2.56 4.52 -13.17
N TYR A 63 1.58 4.60 -12.25
CA TYR A 63 0.62 3.52 -11.98
C TYR A 63 1.28 2.16 -11.67
N ILE A 64 2.35 2.19 -10.87
CA ILE A 64 3.11 0.98 -10.50
C ILE A 64 2.58 0.44 -9.17
N THR A 65 2.37 -0.88 -9.10
CA THR A 65 1.91 -1.55 -7.87
C THR A 65 2.97 -1.46 -6.77
N HIS A 66 2.55 -1.58 -5.50
CA HIS A 66 3.48 -1.58 -4.37
C HIS A 66 4.52 -2.72 -4.44
N GLY A 67 4.17 -3.85 -5.07
CA GLY A 67 4.99 -5.06 -5.08
C GLY A 67 6.06 -4.95 -6.16
N SER A 68 5.70 -4.41 -7.32
CA SER A 68 6.68 -4.06 -8.35
C SER A 68 7.65 -2.99 -7.85
N MET A 69 7.16 -1.97 -7.13
CA MET A 69 8.05 -0.96 -6.54
C MET A 69 8.97 -1.52 -5.45
N GLU A 70 8.49 -2.44 -4.61
CA GLU A 70 9.32 -3.16 -3.64
C GLU A 70 10.40 -3.97 -4.35
N THR A 71 10.04 -4.66 -5.45
CA THR A 71 10.98 -5.41 -6.30
C THR A 71 12.05 -4.51 -6.90
N TYR A 72 11.66 -3.37 -7.47
CA TYR A 72 12.60 -2.38 -8.02
C TYR A 72 13.52 -1.82 -6.94
N ASN A 73 12.99 -1.46 -5.77
CA ASN A 73 13.77 -0.92 -4.67
C ASN A 73 14.81 -1.91 -4.11
N ASN A 74 14.52 -3.22 -4.16
CA ASN A 74 15.42 -4.26 -3.65
C ASN A 74 16.46 -4.73 -4.68
N LEU A 75 16.11 -4.73 -5.97
CA LEU A 75 16.94 -5.35 -7.01
C LEU A 75 17.75 -4.34 -7.86
N ILE A 76 17.34 -3.07 -7.94
CA ILE A 76 18.11 -2.05 -8.67
C ILE A 76 19.29 -1.61 -7.82
N GLN A 77 20.51 -1.82 -8.33
CA GLN A 77 21.76 -1.41 -7.70
C GLN A 77 22.61 -0.55 -8.66
N PRO A 78 23.53 0.29 -8.15
CA PRO A 78 24.33 1.18 -9.00
C PRO A 78 25.12 0.49 -10.12
N SER A 79 25.52 -0.77 -9.92
CA SER A 79 26.31 -1.56 -10.86
C SER A 79 25.48 -2.57 -11.68
N ILE A 80 24.17 -2.35 -11.82
CA ILE A 80 23.28 -3.26 -12.56
C ILE A 80 23.64 -3.31 -14.04
N THR A 81 23.77 -4.51 -14.60
CA THR A 81 23.97 -4.72 -16.04
C THR A 81 22.65 -4.64 -16.81
N THR A 82 22.72 -4.44 -18.12
CA THR A 82 21.50 -4.43 -18.97
C THR A 82 20.72 -5.74 -18.88
N ILE A 83 21.41 -6.88 -18.79
CA ILE A 83 20.77 -8.20 -18.65
C ILE A 83 19.99 -8.28 -17.33
N GLU A 84 20.59 -7.81 -16.24
CA GLU A 84 19.94 -7.79 -14.93
C GLU A 84 18.77 -6.81 -14.89
N LEU A 85 18.86 -5.68 -15.59
CA LEU A 85 17.76 -4.72 -15.70
C LEU A 85 16.54 -5.33 -16.39
N PHE A 86 16.73 -6.05 -17.50
CA PHE A 86 15.63 -6.77 -18.17
C PHE A 86 15.03 -7.86 -17.27
N ARG A 87 15.87 -8.56 -16.49
CA ARG A 87 15.39 -9.53 -15.50
C ARG A 87 14.51 -8.85 -14.45
N VAL A 88 14.96 -7.72 -13.88
CA VAL A 88 14.19 -6.95 -12.89
C VAL A 88 12.86 -6.47 -13.45
N PHE A 89 12.83 -6.03 -14.71
CA PHE A 89 11.59 -5.61 -15.37
C PHE A 89 10.58 -6.75 -15.58
N SER A 90 11.05 -8.00 -15.71
CA SER A 90 10.19 -9.17 -15.95
C SER A 90 9.59 -9.82 -14.69
N LEU A 91 9.98 -9.36 -13.50
CA LEU A 91 9.52 -9.86 -12.19
C LEU A 91 8.30 -9.07 -11.70
#